data_AF-A0A6B3PCR7-F1
#
_entry.id   AF-A0A6B3PCR7-F1
#
_cell.length_a   1.000
_cell.length_b   1.000
_cell.length_c   1.000
_cell.angle_alpha   90.00
_cell.angle_beta   90.00
_cell.angle_gamma   90.00
#
_symmetry.space_group_name_H-M   'P 1'
#
loop_
_entity.id
_entity.type
_entity.pdbx_description
1 polymer ?
#
loop_
_entity_poly.entity_id
_entity_poly.type
_entity_poly.pdbx_seq_one_letter_code
_entity_poly.pdbx_strand_id
1 'polypeptide(L)'
;MQEGAVGNGGTITVNTENLRLQDGAQINARSRGGGDAGNITISAKDTEIIGKSPNGIWLSGLTAEATDEGTGAGGTLIINAENFNIRDEAEITVSSQTQEPAGNLEINSNNILIENQASLNAKTTGGQGSITIKNNKDFILRHNSNISTNATGEATGGNININTENLVALENSDISANAQAAFGGTINITAAGIFGTEFRPF
;
A
#
# COMPACT_ATOMS: atom_id res chain seq x y z
N MET A 1 3.75 13.31 -16.86
CA MET A 1 4.71 12.20 -17.00
C MET A 1 5.18 12.16 -18.44
N GLN A 2 6.48 12.16 -18.69
CA GLN A 2 7.05 12.10 -20.04
C GLN A 2 8.14 11.04 -20.07
N GLU A 3 8.13 10.20 -21.10
CA GLU A 3 9.16 9.20 -21.38
C GLU A 3 10.53 9.90 -21.52
N GLY A 4 11.57 9.38 -20.86
CA GLY A 4 12.91 9.98 -20.86
C GLY A 4 13.08 11.23 -19.98
N ALA A 5 12.07 11.63 -19.20
CA ALA A 5 12.24 12.68 -18.19
C ALA A 5 13.18 12.20 -17.08
N VAL A 6 14.17 13.01 -16.71
CA VAL A 6 15.14 12.66 -15.63
C VAL A 6 14.79 13.28 -14.28
N GLY A 7 13.71 14.06 -14.20
CA GLY A 7 13.26 14.70 -12.97
C GLY A 7 12.43 13.76 -12.10
N ASN A 8 12.62 13.85 -10.79
CA ASN A 8 11.79 13.13 -9.81
C ASN A 8 10.34 13.63 -9.83
N GLY A 9 9.41 12.74 -9.51
CA GLY A 9 8.00 13.06 -9.34
C GLY A 9 7.78 14.08 -8.23
N GLY A 10 6.76 14.93 -8.41
CA GLY A 10 6.40 15.94 -7.42
C GLY A 10 5.75 15.34 -6.17
N THR A 11 5.59 16.18 -5.14
CA THR A 11 4.88 15.82 -3.91
C THR A 11 3.42 16.29 -3.98
N ILE A 12 2.49 15.41 -3.60
CA ILE A 12 1.08 15.73 -3.39
C ILE A 12 0.81 15.76 -1.89
N THR A 13 0.23 16.84 -1.38
CA THR A 13 -0.19 16.96 0.02
C THR A 13 -1.68 17.27 0.10
N VAL A 14 -2.40 16.46 0.87
CA VAL A 14 -3.83 16.66 1.16
C VAL A 14 -4.00 16.86 2.66
N ASN A 15 -4.51 18.02 3.04
CA ASN A 15 -4.90 18.33 4.42
C ASN A 15 -6.40 18.62 4.43
N THR A 16 -7.17 17.80 5.13
CA THR A 16 -8.64 17.92 5.20
C THR A 16 -9.13 17.34 6.52
N GLU A 17 -10.37 17.59 6.91
CA GLU A 17 -10.96 16.82 8.01
C GLU A 17 -11.37 15.42 7.51
N ASN A 18 -12.01 15.36 6.33
CA ASN A 18 -12.52 14.13 5.75
C ASN A 18 -11.98 13.97 4.34
N LEU A 19 -11.29 12.87 4.07
CA LEU A 19 -10.92 12.46 2.72
C LEU A 19 -11.78 11.26 2.33
N ARG A 20 -12.48 11.37 1.19
CA ARG A 20 -13.22 10.26 0.61
C ARG A 20 -12.91 10.11 -0.87
N LEU A 21 -12.34 8.96 -1.24
CA LEU A 21 -12.09 8.55 -2.62
C LEU A 21 -13.07 7.42 -2.96
N GLN A 22 -13.95 7.66 -3.91
CA GLN A 22 -14.95 6.69 -4.34
C GLN A 22 -15.19 6.74 -5.85
N ASP A 23 -15.93 5.77 -6.38
CA ASP A 23 -16.35 5.72 -7.78
C ASP A 23 -15.18 5.84 -8.78
N GLY A 24 -14.01 5.29 -8.42
CA GLY A 24 -12.80 5.31 -9.24
C GLY A 24 -11.95 6.57 -9.09
N ALA A 25 -12.17 7.37 -8.05
CA ALA A 25 -11.33 8.53 -7.75
C ALA A 25 -9.91 8.10 -7.35
N GLN A 26 -8.90 8.74 -7.94
CA GLN A 26 -7.50 8.41 -7.72
C GLN A 26 -6.63 9.63 -7.41
N ILE A 27 -5.65 9.46 -6.53
CA ILE A 27 -4.54 10.40 -6.34
C ILE A 27 -3.24 9.68 -6.73
N ASN A 28 -2.57 10.19 -7.75
CA ASN A 28 -1.47 9.48 -8.40
C ASN A 28 -0.21 10.35 -8.51
N ALA A 29 0.93 9.82 -8.09
CA ALA A 29 2.26 10.41 -8.18
C ALA A 29 3.22 9.49 -8.97
N ARG A 30 2.81 9.09 -10.19
CA ARG A 30 3.56 8.15 -11.03
C ARG A 30 4.74 8.80 -11.77
N SER A 31 5.81 8.05 -12.00
CA SER A 31 6.95 8.40 -12.87
C SER A 31 7.11 7.38 -14.01
N ARG A 32 7.39 7.88 -15.21
CA ARG A 32 7.72 7.11 -16.43
C ARG A 32 9.14 7.42 -16.93
N GLY A 33 9.92 8.11 -16.09
CA GLY A 33 11.21 8.67 -16.43
C GLY A 33 12.35 8.00 -15.68
N GLY A 34 13.56 8.51 -15.87
CA GLY A 34 14.73 8.06 -15.12
C GLY A 34 14.74 8.51 -13.65
N GLY A 35 13.88 9.47 -13.28
CA GLY A 35 13.72 9.94 -11.89
C GLY A 35 12.67 9.14 -11.11
N ASP A 36 12.78 9.19 -9.78
CA ASP A 36 11.91 8.48 -8.85
C ASP A 36 10.45 8.92 -8.96
N ALA A 37 9.53 8.04 -8.58
CA ALA A 37 8.12 8.39 -8.43
C ALA A 37 7.90 9.42 -7.32
N GLY A 38 6.80 10.16 -7.45
CA GLY A 38 6.48 11.23 -6.52
C GLY A 38 5.94 10.72 -5.20
N ASN A 39 5.86 11.62 -4.22
CA ASN A 39 5.38 11.30 -2.88
C ASN A 39 3.96 11.79 -2.66
N ILE A 40 3.20 11.09 -1.83
CA ILE A 40 1.85 11.51 -1.42
C ILE A 40 1.79 11.53 0.10
N THR A 41 1.30 12.63 0.66
CA THR A 41 1.02 12.76 2.10
C THR A 41 -0.43 13.15 2.30
N ILE A 42 -1.16 12.32 3.03
CA ILE A 42 -2.54 12.55 3.44
C ILE A 42 -2.53 12.81 4.94
N SER A 43 -3.12 13.93 5.36
CA SER A 43 -3.42 14.24 6.75
C SER A 43 -4.91 14.52 6.85
N ALA A 44 -5.65 13.62 7.49
CA ALA A 44 -7.08 13.76 7.71
C ALA A 44 -7.49 13.30 9.10
N LYS A 45 -8.71 13.61 9.51
CA LYS A 45 -9.32 12.95 10.66
C LYS A 45 -9.87 11.59 10.22
N ASP A 46 -10.66 11.59 9.16
CA ASP A 46 -11.29 10.40 8.60
C ASP A 46 -10.84 10.24 7.14
N THR A 47 -10.33 9.06 6.80
CA THR A 47 -9.97 8.69 5.42
C THR A 47 -10.73 7.46 5.00
N GLU A 48 -11.49 7.57 3.91
CA GLU A 48 -12.22 6.47 3.29
C GLU A 48 -11.81 6.32 1.82
N ILE A 49 -11.40 5.12 1.42
CA ILE A 49 -11.12 4.78 0.02
C ILE A 49 -11.96 3.56 -0.35
N ILE A 50 -12.85 3.74 -1.32
CA ILE A 50 -13.99 2.87 -1.51
C ILE A 50 -14.16 2.54 -2.98
N GLY A 51 -14.27 1.25 -3.29
CA GLY A 51 -14.83 0.85 -4.57
C GLY A 51 -13.92 1.06 -5.76
N LYS A 52 -14.58 1.06 -6.91
CA LYS A 52 -14.04 1.31 -8.24
C LYS A 52 -15.06 2.11 -9.05
N SER A 53 -14.67 2.60 -10.21
CA SER A 53 -15.56 3.31 -11.12
C SER A 53 -16.76 2.44 -11.53
N PRO A 54 -17.90 3.02 -11.90
CA PRO A 54 -19.10 2.24 -12.27
C PRO A 54 -18.88 1.22 -13.40
N ASN A 55 -17.91 1.47 -14.29
CA ASN A 55 -17.53 0.56 -15.37
C ASN A 55 -16.48 -0.50 -14.94
N GLY A 56 -16.05 -0.50 -13.68
CA GLY A 56 -15.08 -1.42 -13.11
C GLY A 56 -13.63 -1.23 -13.56
N ILE A 57 -13.34 -0.19 -14.36
CA ILE A 57 -12.01 0.01 -14.98
C ILE A 57 -11.01 0.60 -13.98
N TRP A 58 -11.45 1.53 -13.14
CA TRP A 58 -10.55 2.29 -12.26
C TRP A 58 -10.87 1.97 -10.82
N LEU A 59 -9.93 1.36 -10.11
CA LEU A 59 -10.03 1.26 -8.65
C LEU A 59 -9.89 2.65 -8.03
N SER A 60 -10.69 2.93 -7.00
CA SER A 60 -10.45 4.11 -6.16
C SER A 60 -9.17 3.88 -5.37
N GLY A 61 -8.32 4.89 -5.26
CA GLY A 61 -7.01 4.62 -4.66
C GLY A 61 -5.98 5.72 -4.64
N LEU A 62 -4.85 5.38 -4.04
CA LEU A 62 -3.63 6.17 -4.04
C LEU A 62 -2.52 5.40 -4.74
N THR A 63 -1.74 6.05 -5.58
CA THR A 63 -0.60 5.39 -6.24
C THR A 63 0.65 6.25 -6.31
N ALA A 64 1.76 5.73 -5.82
CA ALA A 64 3.11 6.28 -6.03
C ALA A 64 3.98 5.21 -6.69
N GLU A 65 4.10 5.26 -8.01
CA GLU A 65 4.65 4.17 -8.83
C GLU A 65 5.69 4.65 -9.82
N ALA A 66 6.81 3.92 -9.92
CA ALA A 66 7.73 3.99 -11.05
C ALA A 66 7.39 2.88 -12.06
N THR A 67 7.06 3.26 -13.29
CA THR A 67 6.67 2.31 -14.34
C THR A 67 7.90 1.68 -15.01
N ASP A 68 7.67 0.62 -15.78
CA ASP A 68 8.67 -0.13 -16.55
C ASP A 68 9.33 0.68 -17.68
N GLU A 69 8.67 1.75 -18.13
CA GLU A 69 9.25 2.76 -19.03
C GLU A 69 10.40 3.59 -18.38
N GLY A 70 10.53 3.56 -17.06
CA GLY A 70 11.48 4.36 -16.29
C GLY A 70 12.65 3.57 -15.69
N THR A 71 13.51 4.27 -14.94
CA THR A 71 14.63 3.65 -14.19
C THR A 71 14.69 4.07 -12.73
N GLY A 72 13.74 4.90 -12.27
CA GLY A 72 13.69 5.38 -10.89
C GLY A 72 13.04 4.39 -9.92
N ALA A 73 13.13 4.69 -8.62
CA ALA A 73 12.45 3.97 -7.57
C ALA A 73 10.97 4.40 -7.43
N GLY A 74 10.17 3.54 -6.80
CA GLY A 74 8.82 3.89 -6.38
C GLY A 74 8.81 4.91 -5.25
N GLY A 75 7.68 5.58 -5.08
CA GLY A 75 7.55 6.74 -4.20
C GLY A 75 7.13 6.36 -2.77
N THR A 76 6.97 7.38 -1.94
CA THR A 76 6.47 7.22 -0.57
C THR A 76 5.02 7.70 -0.46
N LEU A 77 4.19 6.88 0.19
CA LEU A 77 2.81 7.22 0.57
C LEU A 77 2.73 7.27 2.10
N ILE A 78 2.35 8.42 2.66
CA ILE A 78 2.14 8.60 4.10
C ILE A 78 0.68 8.97 4.34
N ILE A 79 0.00 8.23 5.21
CA ILE A 79 -1.38 8.48 5.62
C ILE A 79 -1.41 8.68 7.13
N ASN A 80 -1.83 9.86 7.57
CA ASN A 80 -2.09 10.18 8.97
C ASN A 80 -3.60 10.41 9.11
N ALA A 81 -4.26 9.53 9.87
CA ALA A 81 -5.69 9.58 10.12
C ALA A 81 -6.02 9.31 11.59
N GLU A 82 -7.20 9.68 12.07
CA GLU A 82 -7.75 9.06 13.28
C GLU A 82 -8.43 7.74 12.91
N ASN A 83 -9.20 7.73 11.83
CA ASN A 83 -9.85 6.54 11.28
C ASN A 83 -9.48 6.36 9.81
N PHE A 84 -8.99 5.18 9.46
CA PHE A 84 -8.56 4.84 8.12
C PHE A 84 -9.27 3.58 7.63
N ASN A 85 -10.12 3.75 6.61
CA ASN A 85 -10.95 2.70 6.06
C ASN A 85 -10.69 2.53 4.56
N ILE A 86 -10.37 1.31 4.14
CA ILE A 86 -10.30 0.93 2.73
C ILE A 86 -11.23 -0.27 2.49
N ARG A 87 -12.07 -0.17 1.46
CA ARG A 87 -13.08 -1.20 1.22
C ARG A 87 -13.49 -1.35 -0.24
N ASP A 88 -14.12 -2.48 -0.51
CA ASP A 88 -14.83 -2.76 -1.75
C ASP A 88 -13.88 -2.74 -2.97
N GLU A 89 -12.79 -3.52 -2.92
CA GLU A 89 -11.75 -3.61 -3.97
C GLU A 89 -10.89 -2.35 -4.16
N ALA A 90 -11.04 -1.32 -3.32
CA ALA A 90 -10.16 -0.16 -3.34
C ALA A 90 -8.69 -0.54 -3.07
N GLU A 91 -7.77 0.25 -3.62
CA GLU A 91 -6.34 -0.08 -3.63
C GLU A 91 -5.43 1.10 -3.23
N ILE A 92 -4.38 0.81 -2.47
CA ILE A 92 -3.26 1.72 -2.24
C ILE A 92 -1.97 1.04 -2.64
N THR A 93 -1.21 1.69 -3.51
CA THR A 93 -0.01 1.09 -4.11
C THR A 93 1.17 2.04 -4.06
N VAL A 94 2.25 1.58 -3.42
CA VAL A 94 3.62 2.01 -3.76
C VAL A 94 4.24 0.91 -4.62
N SER A 95 4.87 1.23 -5.74
CA SER A 95 5.47 0.18 -6.56
C SER A 95 6.60 0.67 -7.45
N SER A 96 7.41 -0.28 -7.88
CA SER A 96 8.42 -0.08 -8.91
C SER A 96 8.40 -1.28 -9.84
N GLN A 97 8.24 -1.00 -11.13
CA GLN A 97 8.42 -1.96 -12.21
C GLN A 97 9.82 -1.87 -12.83
N THR A 98 10.74 -1.18 -12.16
CA THR A 98 12.14 -1.05 -12.55
C THR A 98 13.00 -2.02 -11.73
N GLN A 99 14.34 -1.91 -11.83
CA GLN A 99 15.25 -2.66 -10.95
C GLN A 99 15.45 -1.98 -9.57
N GLU A 100 14.83 -0.83 -9.35
CA GLU A 100 14.88 -0.07 -8.11
C GLU A 100 13.73 -0.44 -7.16
N PRO A 101 13.86 -0.16 -5.84
CA PRO A 101 12.85 -0.45 -4.82
C PRO A 101 11.46 0.13 -5.12
N ALA A 102 10.41 -0.56 -4.65
CA ALA A 102 9.00 -0.14 -4.78
C ALA A 102 8.60 1.12 -4.00
N GLY A 103 9.42 1.54 -3.04
CA GLY A 103 9.10 2.62 -2.12
C GLY A 103 8.42 2.14 -0.84
N ASN A 104 7.82 3.08 -0.11
CA ASN A 104 7.33 2.87 1.26
C ASN A 104 5.90 3.39 1.45
N LEU A 105 5.03 2.54 2.00
CA LEU A 105 3.71 2.92 2.49
C LEU A 105 3.74 3.00 4.02
N GLU A 106 3.45 4.17 4.57
CA GLU A 106 3.31 4.38 6.01
C GLU A 106 1.88 4.83 6.35
N ILE A 107 1.27 4.12 7.30
CA ILE A 107 -0.07 4.43 7.81
C ILE A 107 0.02 4.63 9.33
N ASN A 108 -0.36 5.82 9.78
CA ASN A 108 -0.48 6.20 11.17
C ASN A 108 -1.96 6.45 11.47
N SER A 109 -2.60 5.61 12.29
CA SER A 109 -4.03 5.73 12.61
C SER A 109 -4.36 5.34 14.06
N ASN A 110 -5.56 5.70 14.53
CA ASN A 110 -6.08 5.10 15.76
C ASN A 110 -6.86 3.82 15.45
N ASN A 111 -7.66 3.82 14.39
CA ASN A 111 -8.42 2.67 13.95
C ASN A 111 -8.19 2.41 12.46
N ILE A 112 -8.06 1.13 12.09
CA ILE A 112 -7.91 0.70 10.70
C ILE A 112 -8.92 -0.39 10.37
N LEU A 113 -9.59 -0.24 9.23
CA LEU A 113 -10.42 -1.27 8.61
C LEU A 113 -10.02 -1.47 7.15
N ILE A 114 -9.65 -2.70 6.81
CA ILE A 114 -9.38 -3.14 5.44
C ILE A 114 -10.33 -4.29 5.17
N GLU A 115 -11.34 -4.07 4.33
CA GLU A 115 -12.38 -5.07 4.06
C GLU A 115 -12.83 -5.18 2.61
N ASN A 116 -13.52 -6.28 2.29
CA ASN A 116 -14.15 -6.57 1.01
C ASN A 116 -13.17 -6.48 -0.17
N GLN A 117 -12.14 -7.32 -0.17
CA GLN A 117 -11.13 -7.43 -1.23
C GLN A 117 -10.27 -6.16 -1.43
N ALA A 118 -10.22 -5.27 -0.44
CA ALA A 118 -9.33 -4.12 -0.48
C ALA A 118 -7.86 -4.52 -0.35
N SER A 119 -6.96 -3.74 -0.94
CA SER A 119 -5.53 -4.06 -1.01
C SER A 119 -4.61 -2.91 -0.63
N LEU A 120 -3.56 -3.24 0.11
CA LEU A 120 -2.38 -2.39 0.34
C LEU A 120 -1.15 -3.08 -0.26
N ASN A 121 -0.44 -2.41 -1.18
CA ASN A 121 0.63 -3.04 -1.94
C ASN A 121 1.93 -2.21 -1.91
N ALA A 122 3.05 -2.90 -1.70
CA ALA A 122 4.41 -2.43 -2.01
C ALA A 122 5.13 -3.42 -2.94
N LYS A 123 4.66 -3.53 -4.19
CA LYS A 123 5.12 -4.53 -5.16
C LYS A 123 6.37 -4.07 -5.90
N THR A 124 7.35 -4.97 -6.05
CA THR A 124 8.60 -4.67 -6.76
C THR A 124 9.05 -5.75 -7.74
N THR A 125 9.76 -5.34 -8.79
CA THR A 125 10.54 -6.21 -9.69
C THR A 125 12.06 -6.16 -9.43
N GLY A 126 12.51 -5.22 -8.60
CA GLY A 126 13.90 -5.06 -8.14
C GLY A 126 13.97 -4.43 -6.75
N GLY A 127 15.01 -4.69 -5.95
CA GLY A 127 15.06 -4.21 -4.56
C GLY A 127 13.94 -4.80 -3.67
N GLN A 128 13.45 -4.02 -2.71
CA GLN A 128 12.37 -4.41 -1.77
C GLN A 128 11.35 -3.27 -1.62
N GLY A 129 10.08 -3.60 -1.39
CA GLY A 129 9.08 -2.64 -0.91
C GLY A 129 8.91 -2.68 0.61
N SER A 130 8.29 -1.65 1.20
CA SER A 130 7.91 -1.70 2.61
C SER A 130 6.51 -1.17 2.88
N ILE A 131 5.83 -1.82 3.82
CA ILE A 131 4.58 -1.34 4.42
C ILE A 131 4.79 -1.25 5.93
N THR A 132 4.56 -0.07 6.49
CA THR A 132 4.60 0.19 7.93
C THR A 132 3.24 0.69 8.41
N ILE A 133 2.64 -0.03 9.35
CA ILE A 133 1.36 0.33 9.96
C ILE A 133 1.60 0.58 11.45
N LYS A 134 1.29 1.79 11.89
CA LYS A 134 1.29 2.20 13.30
C LYS A 134 -0.15 2.56 13.69
N ASN A 135 -0.81 1.64 14.37
CA ASN A 135 -2.19 1.77 14.78
C ASN A 135 -2.27 1.83 16.31
N ASN A 136 -3.04 2.77 16.86
CA ASN A 136 -3.11 2.92 18.32
C ASN A 136 -4.19 2.07 18.99
N LYS A 137 -5.12 1.48 18.23
CA LYS A 137 -6.26 0.69 18.78
C LYS A 137 -6.52 -0.55 17.94
N ASP A 138 -7.65 -0.59 17.25
CA ASP A 138 -8.12 -1.76 16.52
C ASP A 138 -7.70 -1.71 15.06
N PHE A 139 -7.09 -2.80 14.60
CA PHE A 139 -6.81 -3.05 13.19
C PHE A 139 -7.55 -4.31 12.75
N ILE A 140 -8.54 -4.12 11.88
CA ILE A 140 -9.35 -5.19 11.31
C ILE A 140 -9.00 -5.39 9.83
N LEU A 141 -8.63 -6.61 9.47
CA LEU A 141 -8.36 -7.07 8.11
C LEU A 141 -9.29 -8.24 7.79
N ARG A 142 -10.23 -8.08 6.86
CA ARG A 142 -11.31 -9.05 6.67
C ARG A 142 -11.87 -9.14 5.25
N HIS A 143 -12.69 -10.15 5.00
CA HIS A 143 -13.36 -10.44 3.72
C HIS A 143 -12.44 -10.45 2.48
N ASN A 144 -11.47 -11.36 2.44
CA ASN A 144 -10.53 -11.56 1.33
C ASN A 144 -9.66 -10.33 1.01
N SER A 145 -9.40 -9.48 2.00
CA SER A 145 -8.52 -8.31 1.84
C SER A 145 -7.05 -8.70 1.94
N ASN A 146 -6.16 -7.88 1.39
CA ASN A 146 -4.75 -8.23 1.26
C ASN A 146 -3.80 -7.08 1.62
N ILE A 147 -2.69 -7.42 2.28
CA ILE A 147 -1.55 -6.54 2.49
C ILE A 147 -0.33 -7.26 1.95
N SER A 148 0.35 -6.67 0.96
CA SER A 148 1.38 -7.38 0.23
C SER A 148 2.60 -6.54 -0.09
N THR A 149 3.76 -7.14 0.14
CA THR A 149 5.06 -6.66 -0.33
C THR A 149 5.69 -7.69 -1.27
N ASN A 150 4.86 -8.46 -1.97
CA ASN A 150 5.32 -9.53 -2.83
C ASN A 150 6.20 -9.00 -3.97
N ALA A 151 7.31 -9.68 -4.19
CA ALA A 151 8.25 -9.40 -5.27
C ALA A 151 8.05 -10.36 -6.45
N THR A 152 8.25 -9.84 -7.65
CA THR A 152 8.24 -10.61 -8.91
C THR A 152 9.64 -10.67 -9.52
N GLY A 153 9.88 -11.67 -10.39
CA GLY A 153 11.22 -11.93 -10.91
C GLY A 153 12.19 -12.40 -9.83
N GLU A 154 13.42 -11.90 -9.90
CA GLU A 154 14.52 -12.27 -9.00
C GLU A 154 14.64 -11.37 -7.75
N ALA A 155 13.66 -10.50 -7.51
CA ALA A 155 13.67 -9.61 -6.35
C ALA A 155 13.23 -10.33 -5.07
N THR A 156 13.89 -10.00 -3.95
CA THR A 156 13.52 -10.46 -2.61
C THR A 156 12.18 -9.84 -2.20
N GLY A 157 11.34 -10.60 -1.50
CA GLY A 157 10.10 -10.08 -0.93
C GLY A 157 10.36 -8.89 0.00
N GLY A 158 9.45 -7.92 0.02
CA GLY A 158 9.61 -6.72 0.84
C GLY A 158 9.23 -6.92 2.32
N ASN A 159 9.27 -5.85 3.12
CA ASN A 159 9.05 -5.93 4.56
C ASN A 159 7.72 -5.33 4.99
N ILE A 160 7.00 -6.04 5.86
CA ILE A 160 5.76 -5.56 6.49
C ILE A 160 6.00 -5.44 7.99
N ASN A 161 5.79 -4.25 8.54
CA ASN A 161 5.83 -4.01 9.98
C ASN A 161 4.47 -3.47 10.45
N ILE A 162 3.83 -4.19 11.36
CA ILE A 162 2.54 -3.80 11.95
C ILE A 162 2.72 -3.66 13.45
N ASN A 163 2.45 -2.47 13.96
CA ASN A 163 2.32 -2.17 15.38
C ASN A 163 0.88 -1.74 15.65
N THR A 164 0.16 -2.49 16.48
CA THR A 164 -1.24 -2.21 16.83
C THR A 164 -1.53 -2.62 18.27
N GLU A 165 -2.61 -2.13 18.89
CA GLU A 165 -3.05 -2.76 20.14
C GLU A 165 -3.73 -4.09 19.83
N ASN A 166 -4.73 -4.09 18.95
CA ASN A 166 -5.44 -5.29 18.53
C ASN A 166 -5.31 -5.49 17.02
N LEU A 167 -4.98 -6.72 16.61
CA LEU A 167 -5.09 -7.18 15.22
C LEU A 167 -6.16 -8.26 15.14
N VAL A 168 -7.15 -8.04 14.29
CA VAL A 168 -8.17 -9.03 13.91
C VAL A 168 -8.04 -9.29 12.42
N ALA A 169 -7.48 -10.44 12.05
CA ALA A 169 -7.37 -10.86 10.65
C ALA A 169 -8.25 -12.09 10.43
N LEU A 170 -9.30 -11.99 9.61
CA LEU A 170 -10.31 -13.03 9.46
C LEU A 170 -10.72 -13.21 8.00
N GLU A 171 -11.56 -14.22 7.74
CA GLU A 171 -12.34 -14.33 6.50
C GLU A 171 -11.46 -14.32 5.24
N ASN A 172 -10.44 -15.19 5.23
CA ASN A 172 -9.49 -15.40 4.13
C ASN A 172 -8.71 -14.14 3.72
N SER A 173 -8.36 -13.30 4.69
CA SER A 173 -7.54 -12.11 4.43
C SER A 173 -6.07 -12.39 4.72
N ASP A 174 -5.21 -11.78 3.91
CA ASP A 174 -3.82 -12.20 3.77
C ASP A 174 -2.84 -11.07 4.05
N ILE A 175 -1.71 -11.42 4.69
CA ILE A 175 -0.54 -10.55 4.84
C ILE A 175 0.64 -11.33 4.26
N SER A 176 1.26 -10.82 3.20
CA SER A 176 2.25 -11.57 2.40
C SER A 176 3.48 -10.76 2.02
N ALA A 177 4.64 -11.41 2.07
CA ALA A 177 5.94 -10.84 1.75
C ALA A 177 6.77 -11.84 0.92
N ASN A 178 6.17 -12.45 -0.09
CA ASN A 178 6.80 -13.52 -0.87
C ASN A 178 7.70 -12.98 -1.98
N ALA A 179 8.49 -13.87 -2.56
CA ALA A 179 9.21 -13.65 -3.82
C ALA A 179 8.90 -14.78 -4.79
N GLN A 180 8.95 -14.47 -6.09
CA GLN A 180 8.74 -15.45 -7.16
C GLN A 180 9.93 -16.40 -7.31
N ALA A 181 11.15 -15.87 -7.44
CA ALA A 181 12.37 -16.67 -7.68
C ALA A 181 13.49 -16.41 -6.65
N ALA A 182 13.24 -15.60 -5.62
CA ALA A 182 14.21 -15.23 -4.59
C ALA A 182 13.72 -15.58 -3.18
N PHE A 183 14.40 -15.08 -2.15
CA PHE A 183 13.96 -15.22 -0.77
C PHE A 183 12.73 -14.35 -0.50
N GLY A 184 11.80 -14.86 0.31
CA GLY A 184 10.74 -14.03 0.89
C GLY A 184 11.32 -12.93 1.78
N GLY A 185 10.51 -11.92 2.04
CA GLY A 185 10.78 -10.83 2.96
C GLY A 185 10.33 -11.15 4.39
N THR A 186 10.25 -10.10 5.20
CA THR A 186 9.92 -10.23 6.63
C THR A 186 8.54 -9.63 6.92
N ILE A 187 7.77 -10.33 7.76
CA ILE A 187 6.52 -9.80 8.34
C ILE A 187 6.70 -9.77 9.86
N ASN A 188 6.73 -8.58 10.43
CA ASN A 188 6.78 -8.38 11.88
C ASN A 188 5.45 -7.80 12.35
N ILE A 189 4.79 -8.48 13.28
CA ILE A 189 3.55 -8.02 13.90
C ILE A 189 3.79 -7.91 15.40
N THR A 190 3.65 -6.70 15.93
CA THR A 190 3.64 -6.41 17.36
C THR A 190 2.24 -5.97 17.74
N ALA A 191 1.56 -6.77 18.56
CA ALA A 191 0.25 -6.42 19.08
C ALA A 191 0.06 -6.89 20.52
N ALA A 192 -0.81 -6.20 21.27
CA ALA A 192 -1.25 -6.67 22.57
C ALA A 192 -2.20 -7.88 22.42
N GLY A 193 -3.04 -7.87 21.38
CA GLY A 193 -3.89 -9.00 20.98
C GLY A 193 -3.82 -9.28 19.49
N ILE A 194 -3.75 -10.57 19.12
CA ILE A 194 -3.83 -11.05 17.72
C ILE A 194 -4.92 -12.12 17.65
N PHE A 195 -5.87 -11.97 16.72
CA PHE A 195 -7.02 -12.84 16.55
C PHE A 195 -7.19 -13.25 15.08
N GLY A 196 -7.48 -14.53 14.85
CA GLY A 196 -7.87 -15.05 13.53
C GLY A 196 -6.74 -15.29 12.52
N THR A 197 -5.51 -14.92 12.85
CA THR A 197 -4.33 -15.18 12.01
C THR A 197 -3.87 -16.64 12.08
N GLU A 198 -3.52 -17.23 10.94
CA GLU A 198 -2.83 -18.52 10.84
C GLU A 198 -1.64 -18.38 9.87
N PHE A 199 -0.47 -18.89 10.27
CA PHE A 199 0.67 -18.96 9.35
C PHE A 199 0.42 -20.07 8.32
N ARG A 200 0.55 -19.74 7.03
CA ARG A 200 0.38 -20.69 5.93
C ARG A 200 1.64 -20.72 5.07
N PRO A 201 2.43 -21.82 5.09
CA PRO A 201 3.57 -21.98 4.18
C PRO A 201 3.07 -22.23 2.74
N PHE A 202 3.87 -21.79 1.77
CA PHE A 202 3.68 -22.08 0.35
C PHE A 202 4.34 -23.39 -0.04
#